data_AF-A0A9X5X8A4-F1
#
_entry.id   AF-A0A9X5X8A4-F1
#
_cell.length_a   1.000
_cell.length_b   1.000
_cell.length_c   1.000
_cell.angle_alpha   90.00
_cell.angle_beta   90.00
_cell.angle_gamma   90.00
#
_symmetry.space_group_name_H-M   'P 1'
#
loop_
_entity.id
_entity.type
_entity.pdbx_description
1 polymer ?
#
loop_
_entity_poly.entity_id
_entity_poly.type
_entity_poly.pdbx_seq_one_letter_code
_entity_poly.pdbx_strand_id
1 'polypeptide(L)' 'MAARGIPDFSGIELGVPKADGGNDEWRSAVKKATGGADLLWETPEGIAVEPLYTGQDLEGLDFLG' A
#
# COMPACT_ATOMS: atom_id res chain seq x y z
N MET A 1 -12.35 -6.93 38.32
CA MET A 1 -12.83 -7.43 37.02
C MET A 1 -13.36 -6.21 36.25
N ALA A 2 -12.55 -5.59 35.39
CA ALA A 2 -13.01 -4.43 34.62
C ALA A 2 -13.91 -4.91 33.48
N ALA A 3 -15.13 -4.36 33.39
CA ALA A 3 -16.02 -4.59 32.27
C ALA A 3 -15.36 -4.03 30.99
N ARG A 4 -15.27 -4.87 29.95
CA ARG A 4 -14.70 -4.53 28.64
C ARG A 4 -15.71 -3.67 27.89
N GLY A 5 -15.70 -2.37 28.16
CA GLY A 5 -16.58 -1.38 27.51
C GLY A 5 -16.16 -1.10 26.08
N ILE A 6 -17.13 -0.85 25.21
CA ILE A 6 -16.91 -0.40 23.82
C ILE A 6 -16.24 1.00 23.88
N PRO A 7 -15.11 1.23 23.19
CA PRO A 7 -14.49 2.55 23.21
C PRO A 7 -15.34 3.59 22.46
N ASP A 8 -15.39 4.82 22.99
CA ASP A 8 -16.05 5.97 22.36
C ASP A 8 -15.04 6.78 21.54
N PHE A 9 -15.31 6.92 20.25
CA PHE A 9 -14.47 7.66 19.29
C PHE A 9 -15.11 8.96 18.80
N SER A 10 -16.29 9.34 19.32
CA SER A 10 -17.07 10.48 18.80
C SER A 10 -16.36 11.84 18.87
N GLY A 11 -15.37 11.98 19.77
CA GLY A 11 -14.56 13.19 19.92
C GLY A 11 -13.12 13.10 19.39
N ILE A 12 -12.78 12.04 18.63
CA ILE A 12 -11.41 11.83 18.14
C ILE A 12 -11.29 12.29 16.69
N GLU A 13 -10.45 13.29 16.46
CA GLU A 13 -10.06 13.75 15.13
C GLU A 13 -9.20 12.70 14.41
N LEU A 14 -9.41 12.53 13.10
CA LEU A 14 -8.69 11.53 12.29
C LEU A 14 -7.19 11.82 12.13
N GLY A 15 -6.81 13.11 12.21
CA GLY A 15 -5.43 13.56 12.01
C GLY A 15 -4.91 13.32 10.59
N VAL A 16 -3.60 13.52 10.41
CA VAL A 16 -2.91 13.15 9.17
C VAL A 16 -2.21 11.82 9.42
N PRO A 17 -2.54 10.75 8.68
CA PRO A 17 -1.89 9.47 8.85
C PRO A 17 -0.41 9.59 8.48
N LYS A 18 0.46 9.16 9.39
CA LYS A 18 1.88 8.94 9.11
C LYS A 18 2.03 7.47 8.73
N ALA A 19 2.50 7.21 7.52
CA ALA A 19 2.90 5.87 7.14
C ALA A 19 4.19 5.52 7.89
N ASP A 20 4.12 4.49 8.73
CA ASP A 20 5.31 3.96 9.41
C ASP A 20 6.11 2.99 8.53
N GLY A 21 5.50 2.51 7.43
CA GLY A 21 6.11 1.55 6.51
C GLY A 21 6.30 2.06 5.09
N GLY A 22 7.39 1.62 4.46
CA GLY A 22 7.80 1.99 3.11
C GLY A 22 7.60 0.88 2.07
N ASN A 23 7.96 1.19 0.82
CA ASN A 23 7.78 0.28 -0.32
C ASN A 23 8.42 -1.10 -0.11
N ASP A 24 9.57 -1.17 0.57
CA ASP A 24 10.27 -2.45 0.82
C ASP A 24 9.57 -3.33 1.85
N GLU A 25 8.92 -2.72 2.84
CA GLU A 25 8.12 -3.45 3.83
C GLU A 25 6.87 -4.02 3.17
N TRP A 26 6.24 -3.23 2.29
CA TRP A 26 5.12 -3.71 1.48
C TRP A 26 5.55 -4.88 0.58
N ARG A 27 6.66 -4.74 -0.18
CA ARG A 27 7.18 -5.82 -1.05
C ARG A 27 7.47 -7.10 -0.25
N SER A 28 8.04 -6.95 0.94
CA SER A 28 8.33 -8.08 1.83
C SER A 28 7.06 -8.75 2.34
N ALA A 29 6.05 -7.97 2.73
CA ALA A 29 4.76 -8.47 3.18
C ALA A 29 4.01 -9.21 2.07
N VAL A 30 3.99 -8.66 0.85
CA VAL A 30 3.38 -9.29 -0.32
C VAL A 30 4.09 -10.60 -0.67
N LYS A 31 5.43 -10.59 -0.76
CA LYS A 31 6.21 -11.80 -1.01
C LYS A 31 5.89 -12.91 0.00
N LYS A 32 5.76 -12.55 1.29
CA LYS A 32 5.38 -13.50 2.34
C LYS A 32 3.95 -14.01 2.16
N ALA A 33 2.99 -13.13 1.87
CA ALA A 33 1.58 -13.46 1.75
C ALA A 33 1.27 -14.34 0.52
N THR A 34 2.02 -14.16 -0.57
CA THR A 34 1.82 -14.91 -1.82
C THR A 34 2.71 -16.14 -1.93
N GLY A 35 3.55 -16.42 -0.93
CA GLY A 35 4.53 -17.50 -1.00
C GLY A 35 5.60 -17.27 -2.08
N GLY A 36 5.84 -16.02 -2.46
CA GLY A 36 6.77 -15.66 -3.54
C GLY A 36 6.23 -15.89 -4.94
N ALA A 37 4.91 -16.02 -5.11
CA ALA A 37 4.30 -16.05 -6.44
C ALA A 37 4.66 -14.78 -7.23
N ASP A 38 4.90 -14.97 -8.53
CA ASP A 38 5.01 -13.85 -9.45
C ASP A 38 3.62 -13.23 -9.67
N LEU A 39 3.53 -11.92 -9.44
CA LEU A 39 2.29 -11.15 -9.53
C LEU A 39 2.25 -10.25 -10.75
N LEU A 40 3.28 -10.31 -11.59
CA LEU A 40 3.33 -9.56 -12.83
C LEU A 40 2.24 -10.05 -13.78
N TRP A 41 1.47 -9.12 -14.34
CA TRP A 41 0.51 -9.44 -15.38
C TRP A 41 1.02 -8.96 -16.74
N GLU A 42 1.27 -9.91 -17.63
CA GLU A 42 1.56 -9.63 -19.04
C GLU A 42 0.25 -9.34 -19.79
N THR A 43 0.07 -8.09 -20.23
CA THR A 43 -1.10 -7.70 -21.00
C THR A 43 -0.95 -8.08 -22.48
N PRO A 44 -2.04 -8.19 -23.25
CA PRO A 44 -1.98 -8.44 -24.70
C PRO A 44 -1.18 -7.40 -25.49
N GLU A 45 -1.03 -6.19 -24.96
CA GLU A 45 -0.23 -5.11 -25.53
C GLU A 45 1.28 -5.33 -25.34
N GLY A 46 1.69 -6.36 -24.60
CA GLY A 46 3.09 -6.66 -24.30
C GLY A 46 3.66 -5.78 -23.18
N ILE A 47 2.80 -5.33 -22.26
CA ILE A 47 3.18 -4.50 -21.11
C ILE A 47 3.05 -5.34 -19.85
N ALA A 48 4.13 -5.40 -19.09
CA ALA A 48 4.17 -6.00 -17.78
C ALA A 48 3.61 -5.04 -16.73
N VAL A 49 2.48 -5.41 -16.13
CA VAL A 49 1.79 -4.61 -15.10
C VAL A 49 2.18 -5.10 -13.71
N GLU A 50 2.77 -4.20 -12.91
CA GLU A 50 3.13 -4.46 -11.52
C GLU A 50 1.90 -4.46 -10.60
N PRO A 51 1.93 -5.20 -9.48
CA PRO A 51 0.81 -5.29 -8.55
C PRO A 51 0.56 -4.02 -7.72
N LEU A 52 1.50 -3.08 -7.69
CA LEU A 52 1.36 -1.79 -7.02
C LEU A 52 2.26 -0.75 -7.68
N TYR A 53 1.69 0.41 -8.00
CA TYR A 53 2.42 1.62 -8.36
C TYR A 53 2.25 2.66 -7.24
N THR A 54 3.26 3.49 -7.07
CA THR A 54 3.42 4.49 -6.01
C THR A 54 3.75 5.85 -6.60
N GLY A 55 3.89 6.87 -5.76
CA GLY A 55 4.33 8.20 -6.21
C GLY A 55 5.72 8.18 -6.85
N GLN A 56 6.58 7.21 -6.51
CA GLN A 56 7.91 7.07 -7.11
C GLN A 56 7.84 6.74 -8.61
N ASP A 57 6.81 6.00 -9.02
CA ASP A 57 6.62 5.57 -10.40
C ASP A 57 6.17 6.73 -11.31
N LEU A 58 5.87 7.89 -10.71
CA LEU A 58 5.56 9.13 -11.42
C LEU A 58 6.78 10.06 -11.54
N GLU A 59 7.90 9.74 -10.90
CA GLU A 59 9.11 10.56 -10.96
C GLU A 59 9.65 10.61 -12.39
N GLY A 60 9.96 11.83 -12.87
CA GLY A 60 10.50 12.05 -14.21
C GLY A 60 9.45 12.25 -15.31
N LEU A 61 8.16 12.20 -15.00
CA LEU A 61 7.10 12.60 -15.92
C LEU A 61 6.99 14.13 -15.98
N ASP A 62 7.10 14.70 -17.17
CA ASP A 62 7.15 16.15 -17.42
C ASP A 62 5.78 16.76 -17.80
N PHE A 63 4.72 15.94 -17.78
CA PHE A 63 3.38 16.31 -18.23
C PHE A 63 2.29 16.23 -17.13
N LEU A 64 2.67 16.00 -15.87
CA LEU A 64 1.74 15.88 -14.74
C LEU A 64 1.41 17.22 -14.04
N GLY A 65 1.59 18.35 -14.75
CA GLY A 65 1.38 19.72 -14.26
C GLY A 65 -0.06 20.21 -14.32
#